data_AF-A0A523TRJ6-F1
#
_entry.id   AF-A0A523TRJ6-F1
#
_cell.length_a   1.000
_cell.length_b   1.000
_cell.length_c   1.000
_cell.angle_alpha   90.00
_cell.angle_beta   90.00
_cell.angle_gamma   90.00
#
_symmetry.space_group_name_H-M   'P 1'
#
loop_
_entity.id
_entity.type
_entity.pdbx_description
1 polymer ?
#
loop_
_entity_poly.entity_id
_entity_poly.type
_entity_poly.pdbx_seq_one_letter_code
_entity_poly.pdbx_strand_id
1 'polypeptide(L)'
;MEENGNPEIGGAMEVKEKESAAGDAGPGHNKDSTASNGNEAEKPAGEPRNENRNSADDAAVEKKVRKLSRIMSAKEGLSLEDSKKSVLEIIGDFSSRLDAVYRMKEALENDFQKSEETRRQLDMENQELKAKNVILENKVRQAGMLEEELAFLEEERDEKAEKARELEKKLVKLRSEHESLESESDSLKSMSVESNRRLAKLEASHTSAVLEKETLEKRFAESDSETRRVKEENNNLKEELVSCEKSFAGKAEKYENDIDVLRRINAEKKREIENRAAEEESLRKKMRELNVVKEDLENEVAKSRDAFESLKANLDSTLSKLAAANTNISGKESGIERRNRKIDALKNELKRVTADRSKQSKRAAKLADEVNSAKEEIKLLELKLVEVSGEVEALESEEEEYRNIIDKLRQEKSTLEGDLESTKKVLDEIHVAVIETNAKAKKKHTTE
;
A
#
# COMPACT_ATOMS: atom_id res chain seq x y z
N MET A 1 -7.64 -1.71 15.00
CA MET A 1 -6.90 -2.05 13.78
C MET A 1 -7.70 -1.44 12.63
N GLU A 2 -7.82 -0.12 12.51
CA GLU A 2 -6.77 0.93 12.67
C GLU A 2 -5.62 0.62 11.70
N GLU A 3 -5.43 1.35 10.59
CA GLU A 3 -5.12 2.79 10.43
C GLU A 3 -3.63 3.11 10.56
N ASN A 4 -3.26 4.24 9.95
CA ASN A 4 -1.93 4.86 9.83
C ASN A 4 -1.02 4.28 8.71
N GLY A 5 -0.34 5.12 7.92
CA GLY A 5 -0.54 6.58 7.86
C GLY A 5 0.48 7.38 7.06
N ASN A 6 -0.05 8.35 6.31
CA ASN A 6 0.58 9.57 5.76
C ASN A 6 1.73 9.48 4.73
N PRO A 7 1.90 10.53 3.89
CA PRO A 7 2.98 10.64 2.92
C PRO A 7 4.18 11.46 3.45
N GLU A 8 5.31 11.37 2.76
CA GLU A 8 6.42 12.30 2.94
C GLU A 8 6.16 13.64 2.22
N ILE A 9 6.42 14.75 2.91
CA ILE A 9 6.46 16.11 2.35
C ILE A 9 7.79 16.75 2.75
N GLY A 10 8.59 17.14 1.76
CA GLY A 10 9.82 17.92 1.95
C GLY A 10 10.72 17.89 0.70
N GLY A 11 11.46 18.94 0.37
CA GLY A 11 11.49 20.25 1.03
C GLY A 11 12.75 21.06 0.71
N ALA A 12 12.79 21.69 -0.47
CA ALA A 12 13.77 22.72 -0.85
C ALA A 12 13.03 23.75 -1.73
N MET A 13 13.00 25.07 -1.49
CA MET A 13 14.04 26.00 -1.04
C MET A 13 15.31 25.99 -1.91
N GLU A 14 15.37 26.90 -2.88
CA GLU A 14 16.25 28.06 -2.66
C GLU A 14 15.64 29.34 -3.22
N VAL A 15 15.90 30.47 -2.55
CA VAL A 15 15.50 31.82 -2.97
C VAL A 15 16.75 32.59 -3.37
N LYS A 16 16.70 33.33 -4.49
CA LYS A 16 17.62 34.44 -4.77
C LYS A 16 16.97 35.46 -5.69
N GLU A 17 16.34 36.45 -5.07
CA GLU A 17 16.26 37.80 -5.63
C GLU A 17 17.69 38.35 -5.77
N LYS A 18 17.90 39.28 -6.73
CA LYS A 18 18.83 40.39 -6.51
C LYS A 18 18.53 41.58 -7.43
N GLU A 19 18.52 42.76 -6.81
CA GLU A 19 18.32 44.06 -7.45
C GLU A 19 19.66 44.66 -7.93
N SER A 20 19.65 45.98 -8.18
CA SER A 20 20.74 46.87 -8.66
C SER A 20 21.13 46.72 -10.14
N ALA A 21 21.15 47.72 -11.03
CA ALA A 21 21.09 49.20 -11.00
C ALA A 21 22.43 49.96 -11.10
N ALA A 22 22.43 50.92 -12.05
CA ALA A 22 23.31 52.09 -12.22
C ALA A 22 24.80 51.90 -12.61
N GLY A 23 25.27 52.82 -13.47
CA GLY A 23 26.69 53.02 -13.83
C GLY A 23 27.24 52.12 -14.95
N ASP A 24 28.31 52.48 -15.66
CA ASP A 24 28.96 53.80 -15.83
C ASP A 24 29.92 53.74 -17.05
N ALA A 25 30.54 54.88 -17.40
CA ALA A 25 31.76 55.04 -18.21
C ALA A 25 31.70 54.82 -19.74
N GLY A 26 32.01 55.90 -20.47
CA GLY A 26 32.69 55.84 -21.78
C GLY A 26 34.20 55.56 -21.61
N PRO A 27 35.00 55.51 -22.70
CA PRO A 27 35.37 56.70 -23.51
C PRO A 27 35.22 56.46 -25.03
N GLY A 28 35.57 57.36 -25.96
CA GLY A 28 36.12 58.73 -25.89
C GLY A 28 37.02 59.04 -27.12
N HIS A 29 37.44 60.31 -27.27
CA HIS A 29 38.19 60.89 -28.41
C HIS A 29 37.41 61.03 -29.74
N ASN A 30 37.56 62.09 -30.57
CA ASN A 30 38.16 63.44 -30.46
C ASN A 30 37.41 64.32 -31.51
N LYS A 31 37.15 65.65 -31.40
CA LYS A 31 38.02 66.83 -31.12
C LYS A 31 39.05 67.11 -32.23
N ASP A 32 39.35 68.34 -32.67
CA ASP A 32 38.82 69.70 -32.39
C ASP A 32 39.29 70.70 -33.49
N SER A 33 38.91 71.99 -33.35
CA SER A 33 39.27 73.23 -34.11
C SER A 33 38.59 73.47 -35.47
N THR A 34 38.14 74.66 -35.93
CA THR A 34 38.14 76.11 -35.53
C THR A 34 39.21 77.09 -36.12
N ALA A 35 38.86 78.39 -36.12
CA ALA A 35 39.49 79.59 -36.74
C ALA A 35 39.29 79.73 -38.28
N SER A 36 38.96 80.88 -38.91
CA SER A 36 38.83 82.34 -38.59
C SER A 36 39.99 83.25 -39.04
N ASN A 37 39.62 84.50 -39.40
CA ASN A 37 40.41 85.67 -39.85
C ASN A 37 40.76 85.71 -41.36
N GLY A 38 40.94 86.88 -42.00
CA GLY A 38 40.69 88.27 -41.54
C GLY A 38 41.64 89.32 -42.16
N ASN A 39 41.17 90.57 -42.29
CA ASN A 39 41.82 91.78 -42.86
C ASN A 39 41.95 91.78 -44.41
N GLU A 40 41.70 92.84 -45.21
CA GLU A 40 41.51 94.32 -45.06
C GLU A 40 42.77 95.23 -45.14
N ALA A 41 42.51 96.49 -45.53
CA ALA A 41 43.40 97.65 -45.84
C ALA A 41 44.12 97.61 -47.22
N GLU A 42 44.37 98.72 -47.96
CA GLU A 42 43.90 100.14 -48.01
C GLU A 42 44.19 100.64 -49.47
N LYS A 43 43.38 101.45 -50.20
CA LYS A 43 43.15 102.92 -50.16
C LYS A 43 44.42 103.83 -50.25
N PRO A 44 44.35 105.07 -50.80
CA PRO A 44 43.64 105.57 -52.00
C PRO A 44 44.39 106.71 -52.78
N ALA A 45 43.69 107.38 -53.73
CA ALA A 45 43.86 108.78 -54.22
C ALA A 45 45.02 109.16 -55.18
N GLY A 46 44.79 110.16 -56.07
CA GLY A 46 45.82 110.67 -57.01
C GLY A 46 45.39 111.53 -58.23
N GLU A 47 44.37 112.38 -58.11
CA GLU A 47 44.08 113.48 -59.08
C GLU A 47 45.12 114.65 -58.91
N PRO A 48 45.22 115.76 -59.71
CA PRO A 48 44.40 116.21 -60.86
C PRO A 48 45.09 117.05 -62.02
N ARG A 49 44.26 117.45 -63.01
CA ARG A 49 44.14 118.80 -63.68
C ARG A 49 45.23 119.47 -64.58
N ASN A 50 44.69 120.29 -65.52
CA ASN A 50 45.16 121.61 -66.01
C ASN A 50 46.38 121.71 -66.98
N GLU A 51 46.52 122.73 -67.86
CA GLU A 51 45.58 123.67 -68.54
C GLU A 51 46.28 124.46 -69.70
N ASN A 52 45.50 125.10 -70.60
CA ASN A 52 45.75 126.37 -71.32
C ASN A 52 47.08 126.72 -72.08
N ARG A 53 46.93 126.94 -73.41
CA ARG A 53 47.24 128.19 -74.20
C ARG A 53 48.66 128.78 -74.41
N ASN A 54 48.97 128.93 -75.72
CA ASN A 54 49.40 130.17 -76.44
C ASN A 54 50.87 130.68 -76.49
N SER A 55 51.11 131.52 -77.53
CA SER A 55 52.18 132.52 -77.79
C SER A 55 53.53 132.03 -78.37
N ALA A 56 54.32 132.82 -79.14
CA ALA A 56 54.08 133.98 -80.03
C ALA A 56 55.39 134.36 -80.83
N ASP A 57 55.31 135.37 -81.73
CA ASP A 57 56.39 136.22 -82.31
C ASP A 57 57.50 135.55 -83.19
N ASP A 58 58.38 136.24 -83.94
CA ASP A 58 58.28 137.23 -85.08
C ASP A 58 59.64 137.12 -85.88
N ALA A 59 60.22 137.94 -86.79
CA ALA A 59 60.00 139.28 -87.38
C ALA A 59 60.85 139.53 -88.68
N ALA A 60 60.49 140.57 -89.47
CA ALA A 60 61.40 141.48 -90.24
C ALA A 60 62.21 140.93 -91.47
N VAL A 61 62.75 141.71 -92.47
CA VAL A 61 62.61 143.12 -92.95
C VAL A 61 63.12 143.29 -94.42
N GLU A 62 62.93 144.49 -94.99
CA GLU A 62 63.19 145.06 -96.35
C GLU A 62 64.67 145.08 -96.91
N LYS A 63 65.16 145.77 -97.99
CA LYS A 63 64.76 146.98 -98.81
C LYS A 63 65.69 147.22 -100.07
N LYS A 64 65.25 148.09 -101.03
CA LYS A 64 66.01 149.05 -101.92
C LYS A 64 66.93 148.60 -103.12
N VAL A 65 67.38 149.44 -104.11
CA VAL A 65 66.76 150.55 -104.94
C VAL A 65 67.68 151.23 -106.02
N ARG A 66 67.12 151.66 -107.19
CA ARG A 66 67.57 152.74 -108.18
C ARG A 66 68.92 152.56 -108.96
N LYS A 67 69.37 153.39 -109.95
CA LYS A 67 69.00 154.75 -110.47
C LYS A 67 69.41 155.02 -111.96
N LEU A 68 69.02 156.19 -112.51
CA LEU A 68 69.32 156.79 -113.84
C LEU A 68 70.50 157.82 -113.86
N SER A 69 71.06 158.13 -115.06
CA SER A 69 71.24 159.50 -115.68
C SER A 69 72.62 160.00 -116.20
N ARG A 70 72.68 160.27 -117.53
CA ARG A 70 73.08 161.52 -118.28
C ARG A 70 74.51 162.18 -118.26
N ILE A 71 74.87 162.68 -119.48
CA ILE A 71 75.55 163.97 -119.89
C ILE A 71 77.09 164.03 -120.19
N MET A 72 77.38 164.64 -121.36
CA MET A 72 78.54 165.36 -122.01
C MET A 72 79.93 165.55 -121.29
N SER A 73 81.03 166.09 -121.88
CA SER A 73 81.27 166.93 -123.10
C SER A 73 82.76 167.03 -123.53
N ALA A 74 83.04 167.52 -124.77
CA ALA A 74 84.33 168.05 -125.31
C ALA A 74 85.54 167.05 -125.39
N LYS A 75 86.65 167.18 -126.16
CA LYS A 75 87.25 168.10 -127.20
C LYS A 75 88.44 167.28 -127.84
N GLU A 76 89.22 167.56 -128.90
CA GLU A 76 89.38 168.47 -130.08
C GLU A 76 90.43 167.73 -131.02
N GLY A 77 90.94 168.11 -132.20
CA GLY A 77 90.92 169.28 -133.11
C GLY A 77 91.96 169.12 -134.26
N LEU A 78 92.03 170.06 -135.23
CA LEU A 78 92.91 170.06 -136.45
C LEU A 78 92.58 168.94 -137.48
N SER A 79 92.89 169.02 -138.79
CA SER A 79 93.59 170.02 -139.62
C SER A 79 92.82 170.31 -140.93
N LEU A 80 93.35 171.19 -141.80
CA LEU A 80 92.57 171.92 -142.83
C LEU A 80 92.45 171.23 -144.21
N GLU A 81 93.18 170.14 -144.48
CA GLU A 81 93.52 169.76 -145.87
C GLU A 81 93.33 168.26 -146.21
N ASP A 82 92.16 167.70 -145.94
CA ASP A 82 91.65 166.45 -146.57
C ASP A 82 90.09 166.41 -146.63
N SER A 83 89.48 167.60 -146.59
CA SER A 83 88.12 167.86 -146.08
C SER A 83 86.94 167.26 -146.87
N LYS A 84 87.19 166.65 -148.04
CA LYS A 84 86.13 166.07 -148.88
C LYS A 84 85.72 164.64 -148.50
N LYS A 85 86.49 163.93 -147.65
CA LYS A 85 86.08 162.61 -147.12
C LYS A 85 85.13 162.70 -145.91
N SER A 86 85.40 163.61 -144.97
CA SER A 86 84.72 163.65 -143.67
C SER A 86 83.19 163.77 -143.74
N VAL A 87 82.64 164.49 -144.72
CA VAL A 87 81.19 164.64 -144.89
C VAL A 87 80.50 163.30 -145.23
N LEU A 88 81.17 162.40 -145.97
CA LEU A 88 80.62 161.09 -146.29
C LEU A 88 80.65 160.13 -145.08
N GLU A 89 81.68 160.19 -144.24
CA GLU A 89 81.74 159.39 -143.01
C GLU A 89 80.68 159.83 -141.99
N ILE A 90 80.45 161.14 -141.83
CA ILE A 90 79.41 161.66 -140.91
C ILE A 90 78.00 161.24 -141.36
N ILE A 91 77.73 161.23 -142.67
CA ILE A 91 76.46 160.73 -143.21
C ILE A 91 76.36 159.20 -143.02
N GLY A 92 77.46 158.46 -143.16
CA GLY A 92 77.54 157.02 -142.86
C GLY A 92 77.27 156.69 -141.39
N ASP A 93 77.86 157.42 -140.43
CA ASP A 93 77.64 157.22 -138.99
C ASP A 93 76.19 157.57 -138.58
N PHE A 94 75.59 158.61 -139.19
CA PHE A 94 74.17 158.91 -138.97
C PHE A 94 73.24 157.82 -139.50
N SER A 95 73.49 157.28 -140.70
CA SER A 95 72.70 156.16 -141.23
C SER A 95 72.85 154.91 -140.38
N SER A 96 74.08 154.60 -139.93
CA SER A 96 74.38 153.46 -139.05
C SER A 96 73.68 153.57 -137.70
N ARG A 97 73.58 154.78 -137.13
CA ARG A 97 72.84 155.05 -135.89
C ARG A 97 71.33 154.98 -136.08
N LEU A 98 70.81 155.36 -137.25
CA LEU A 98 69.37 155.24 -137.53
C LEU A 98 68.96 153.76 -137.58
N ASP A 99 69.73 152.93 -138.29
CA ASP A 99 69.55 151.47 -138.31
C ASP A 99 69.63 150.84 -136.90
N ALA A 100 70.58 151.29 -136.08
CA ALA A 100 70.71 150.82 -134.70
C ALA A 100 69.46 151.17 -133.86
N VAL A 101 68.90 152.38 -134.01
CA VAL A 101 67.67 152.80 -133.33
C VAL A 101 66.44 152.01 -133.81
N TYR A 102 66.33 151.73 -135.12
CA TYR A 102 65.24 150.90 -135.64
C TYR A 102 65.30 149.45 -135.10
N ARG A 103 66.48 148.82 -135.10
CA ARG A 103 66.67 147.48 -134.50
C ARG A 103 66.40 147.48 -132.99
N MET A 104 66.77 148.55 -132.28
CA MET A 104 66.50 148.68 -130.84
C MET A 104 65.01 148.87 -130.54
N LYS A 105 64.25 149.55 -131.42
CA LYS A 105 62.78 149.59 -131.35
C LYS A 105 62.19 148.19 -131.55
N GLU A 106 62.62 147.49 -132.60
CA GLU A 106 62.12 146.15 -132.96
C GLU A 106 62.40 145.10 -131.86
N ALA A 107 63.54 145.19 -131.18
CA ALA A 107 63.83 144.39 -129.99
C ALA A 107 62.88 144.71 -128.82
N LEU A 108 62.65 145.99 -128.50
CA LEU A 108 61.74 146.40 -127.44
C LEU A 108 60.27 146.01 -127.72
N GLU A 109 59.84 146.05 -128.98
CA GLU A 109 58.50 145.60 -129.39
C GLU A 109 58.33 144.08 -129.17
N ASN A 110 59.37 143.28 -129.46
CA ASN A 110 59.39 141.83 -129.21
C ASN A 110 59.40 141.49 -127.71
N ASP A 111 60.22 142.18 -126.91
CA ASP A 111 60.26 141.96 -125.46
C ASP A 111 58.95 142.39 -124.78
N PHE A 112 58.28 143.42 -125.29
CA PHE A 112 56.94 143.80 -124.84
C PHE A 112 55.89 142.71 -125.14
N GLN A 113 55.92 142.10 -126.34
CA GLN A 113 55.01 140.99 -126.66
C GLN A 113 55.23 139.78 -125.75
N LYS A 114 56.48 139.34 -125.53
CA LYS A 114 56.80 138.27 -124.57
C LYS A 114 56.37 138.58 -123.13
N SER A 115 56.47 139.84 -122.73
CA SER A 115 55.99 140.31 -121.43
C SER A 115 54.46 140.26 -121.32
N GLU A 116 53.71 140.39 -122.42
CA GLU A 116 52.25 140.27 -122.40
C GLU A 116 51.77 138.80 -122.48
N GLU A 117 52.49 137.93 -123.20
CA GLU A 117 52.24 136.49 -123.21
C GLU A 117 52.44 135.87 -121.82
N THR A 118 53.58 136.14 -121.18
CA THR A 118 53.85 135.65 -119.81
C THR A 118 52.83 136.16 -118.79
N ARG A 119 52.33 137.40 -118.94
CA ARG A 119 51.22 137.91 -118.11
C ARG A 119 49.93 137.11 -118.31
N ARG A 120 49.52 136.85 -119.57
CA ARG A 120 48.33 136.02 -119.87
C ARG A 120 48.47 134.60 -119.30
N GLN A 121 49.68 134.05 -119.34
CA GLN A 121 49.98 132.70 -118.84
C GLN A 121 49.80 132.62 -117.31
N LEU A 122 50.31 133.61 -116.57
CA LEU A 122 50.12 133.73 -115.12
C LEU A 122 48.66 133.97 -114.72
N ASP A 123 47.90 134.78 -115.48
CA ASP A 123 46.47 135.00 -115.20
C ASP A 123 45.64 133.72 -115.33
N MET A 124 45.96 132.82 -116.28
CA MET A 124 45.32 131.51 -116.39
C MET A 124 45.69 130.58 -115.22
N GLU A 125 46.96 130.51 -114.86
CA GLU A 125 47.45 129.67 -113.75
C GLU A 125 46.83 130.10 -112.40
N ASN A 126 46.63 131.41 -112.19
CA ASN A 126 45.98 131.96 -111.01
C ASN A 126 44.46 131.66 -110.96
N GLN A 127 43.78 131.55 -112.11
CA GLN A 127 42.40 131.04 -112.17
C GLN A 127 42.34 129.53 -111.87
N GLU A 128 43.29 128.74 -112.39
CA GLU A 128 43.34 127.30 -112.14
C GLU A 128 43.61 126.97 -110.66
N LEU A 129 44.48 127.74 -110.00
CA LEU A 129 44.72 127.65 -108.55
C LEU A 129 43.48 127.98 -107.72
N LYS A 130 42.68 128.99 -108.12
CA LYS A 130 41.39 129.28 -107.46
C LYS A 130 40.39 128.12 -107.61
N ALA A 131 40.31 127.51 -108.79
CA ALA A 131 39.47 126.32 -109.01
C ALA A 131 39.92 125.14 -108.13
N LYS A 132 41.22 124.89 -108.02
CA LYS A 132 41.80 123.85 -107.15
C LYS A 132 41.50 124.09 -105.67
N ASN A 133 41.47 125.35 -105.21
CA ASN A 133 41.20 125.67 -103.81
C ASN A 133 39.73 125.38 -103.42
N VAL A 134 38.76 125.70 -104.28
CA VAL A 134 37.33 125.36 -104.06
C VAL A 134 37.10 123.84 -104.01
N ILE A 135 37.90 123.05 -104.73
CA ILE A 135 37.87 121.58 -104.66
C ILE A 135 38.42 121.09 -103.31
N LEU A 136 39.44 121.74 -102.75
CA LEU A 136 39.99 121.40 -101.43
C LEU A 136 39.03 121.75 -100.29
N GLU A 137 38.40 122.93 -100.31
CA GLU A 137 37.39 123.31 -99.30
C GLU A 137 36.23 122.31 -99.23
N ASN A 138 35.74 121.83 -100.38
CA ASN A 138 34.71 120.80 -100.43
C ASN A 138 35.20 119.45 -99.87
N LYS A 139 36.47 119.06 -100.10
CA LYS A 139 37.05 117.83 -99.52
C LYS A 139 37.22 117.92 -98.00
N VAL A 140 37.63 119.07 -97.48
CA VAL A 140 37.72 119.29 -96.02
C VAL A 140 36.33 119.20 -95.38
N ARG A 141 35.31 119.80 -96.00
CA ARG A 141 33.91 119.69 -95.54
C ARG A 141 33.40 118.24 -95.60
N GLN A 142 33.82 117.46 -96.59
CA GLN A 142 33.46 116.04 -96.72
C GLN A 142 34.17 115.14 -95.70
N ALA A 143 35.40 115.47 -95.31
CA ALA A 143 36.12 114.76 -94.25
C ALA A 143 35.42 114.92 -92.88
N GLY A 144 35.01 116.14 -92.51
CA GLY A 144 34.33 116.37 -91.23
C GLY A 144 33.02 115.58 -91.05
N MET A 145 32.25 115.38 -92.13
CA MET A 145 31.04 114.53 -92.06
C MET A 145 31.37 113.04 -91.82
N LEU A 146 32.52 112.56 -92.34
CA LEU A 146 32.97 111.18 -92.12
C LEU A 146 33.55 110.98 -90.71
N GLU A 147 34.10 112.02 -90.08
CA GLU A 147 34.53 111.98 -88.68
C GLU A 147 33.33 111.91 -87.71
N GLU A 148 32.24 112.64 -87.98
CA GLU A 148 30.98 112.49 -87.24
C GLU A 148 30.33 111.10 -87.45
N GLU A 149 30.33 110.58 -88.68
CA GLU A 149 29.79 109.24 -89.00
C GLU A 149 30.61 108.12 -88.32
N LEU A 150 31.94 108.26 -88.25
CA LEU A 150 32.80 107.33 -87.50
C LEU A 150 32.51 107.36 -85.99
N ALA A 151 32.38 108.55 -85.39
CA ALA A 151 32.10 108.67 -83.95
C ALA A 151 30.78 107.99 -83.56
N PHE A 152 29.72 108.15 -84.37
CA PHE A 152 28.44 107.49 -84.16
C PHE A 152 28.55 105.96 -84.27
N LEU A 153 29.35 105.45 -85.22
CA LEU A 153 29.57 104.01 -85.39
C LEU A 153 30.43 103.38 -84.27
N GLU A 154 31.32 104.14 -83.64
CA GLU A 154 32.04 103.66 -82.45
C GLU A 154 31.14 103.59 -81.20
N GLU A 155 30.24 104.57 -81.02
CA GLU A 155 29.23 104.53 -79.94
C GLU A 155 28.25 103.35 -80.13
N GLU A 156 27.75 103.13 -81.36
CA GLU A 156 26.87 102.00 -81.67
C GLU A 156 27.58 100.64 -81.55
N ARG A 157 28.91 100.57 -81.80
CA ARG A 157 29.73 99.39 -81.56
C ARG A 157 29.79 99.05 -80.07
N ASP A 158 30.04 100.04 -79.21
CA ASP A 158 30.27 99.79 -77.79
C ASP A 158 28.97 99.49 -77.03
N GLU A 159 27.83 100.09 -77.43
CA GLU A 159 26.50 99.61 -77.02
C GLU A 159 26.28 98.12 -77.35
N LYS A 160 26.63 97.70 -78.58
CA LYS A 160 26.48 96.30 -79.02
C LYS A 160 27.43 95.37 -78.26
N ALA A 161 28.64 95.82 -77.96
CA ALA A 161 29.61 95.08 -77.15
C ALA A 161 29.16 94.90 -75.69
N GLU A 162 28.54 95.91 -75.08
CA GLU A 162 27.97 95.80 -73.73
C GLU A 162 26.75 94.86 -73.70
N LYS A 163 25.82 94.99 -74.66
CA LYS A 163 24.68 94.07 -74.81
C LYS A 163 25.13 92.62 -75.01
N ALA A 164 26.22 92.38 -75.74
CA ALA A 164 26.82 91.05 -75.88
C ALA A 164 27.33 90.48 -74.53
N ARG A 165 28.10 91.27 -73.76
CA ARG A 165 28.58 90.87 -72.42
C ARG A 165 27.43 90.61 -71.44
N GLU A 166 26.33 91.35 -71.54
CA GLU A 166 25.18 91.18 -70.67
C GLU A 166 24.38 89.91 -71.00
N LEU A 167 24.26 89.55 -72.28
CA LEU A 167 23.71 88.27 -72.73
C LEU A 167 24.60 87.08 -72.36
N GLU A 168 25.92 87.24 -72.45
CA GLU A 168 26.88 86.21 -72.04
C GLU A 168 26.78 85.91 -70.52
N LYS A 169 26.68 86.94 -69.68
CA LYS A 169 26.38 86.78 -68.24
C LYS A 169 25.06 86.03 -67.99
N LYS A 170 24.01 86.31 -68.77
CA LYS A 170 22.71 85.62 -68.69
C LYS A 170 22.83 84.15 -69.10
N LEU A 171 23.60 83.84 -70.15
CA LEU A 171 23.88 82.46 -70.58
C LEU A 171 24.69 81.64 -69.56
N VAL A 172 25.71 82.24 -68.93
CA VAL A 172 26.48 81.58 -67.86
C VAL A 172 25.57 81.23 -66.68
N LYS A 173 24.70 82.17 -66.27
CA LYS A 173 23.75 81.92 -65.18
C LYS A 173 22.76 80.81 -65.51
N LEU A 174 22.15 80.84 -66.71
CA LEU A 174 21.23 79.80 -67.18
C LEU A 174 21.89 78.42 -67.29
N ARG A 175 23.20 78.33 -67.62
CA ARG A 175 23.93 77.06 -67.56
C ARG A 175 24.08 76.54 -66.13
N SER A 176 24.47 77.38 -65.18
CA SER A 176 24.56 76.97 -63.77
C SER A 176 23.21 76.56 -63.17
N GLU A 177 22.12 77.17 -63.62
CA GLU A 177 20.74 76.79 -63.25
C GLU A 177 20.34 75.44 -63.89
N HIS A 178 20.73 75.18 -65.15
CA HIS A 178 20.53 73.87 -65.80
C HIS A 178 21.31 72.74 -65.11
N GLU A 179 22.61 72.93 -64.85
CA GLU A 179 23.45 71.94 -64.18
C GLU A 179 22.92 71.61 -62.77
N SER A 180 22.41 72.62 -62.04
CA SER A 180 21.72 72.41 -60.76
C SER A 180 20.45 71.56 -60.92
N LEU A 181 19.57 71.91 -61.86
CA LEU A 181 18.31 71.18 -62.10
C LEU A 181 18.52 69.76 -62.63
N GLU A 182 19.60 69.53 -63.38
CA GLU A 182 19.99 68.21 -63.89
C GLU A 182 20.49 67.32 -62.73
N SER A 183 21.29 67.87 -61.81
CA SER A 183 21.68 67.17 -60.59
C SER A 183 20.50 66.87 -59.65
N GLU A 184 19.51 67.77 -59.57
CA GLU A 184 18.27 67.55 -58.82
C GLU A 184 17.40 66.49 -59.49
N SER A 185 17.33 66.47 -60.84
CA SER A 185 16.63 65.45 -61.61
C SER A 185 17.21 64.04 -61.35
N ASP A 186 18.53 63.90 -61.33
CA ASP A 186 19.18 62.61 -61.04
C ASP A 186 19.04 62.19 -59.57
N SER A 187 19.07 63.14 -58.64
CA SER A 187 18.73 62.91 -57.23
C SER A 187 17.29 62.37 -57.08
N LEU A 188 16.32 63.00 -57.74
CA LEU A 188 14.92 62.58 -57.73
C LEU A 188 14.69 61.23 -58.44
N LYS A 189 15.42 60.92 -59.52
CA LYS A 189 15.44 59.57 -60.13
C LYS A 189 15.95 58.53 -59.13
N SER A 190 17.04 58.82 -58.43
CA SER A 190 17.61 57.94 -57.39
C SER A 190 16.63 57.70 -56.24
N MET A 191 16.01 58.76 -55.71
CA MET A 191 14.97 58.68 -54.67
C MET A 191 13.73 57.90 -55.13
N SER A 192 13.32 58.04 -56.39
CA SER A 192 12.21 57.28 -56.99
C SER A 192 12.55 55.79 -57.09
N VAL A 193 13.74 55.44 -57.57
CA VAL A 193 14.23 54.06 -57.62
C VAL A 193 14.31 53.45 -56.21
N GLU A 194 14.81 54.20 -55.21
CA GLU A 194 14.85 53.69 -53.84
C GLU A 194 13.44 53.55 -53.23
N SER A 195 12.53 54.49 -53.49
CA SER A 195 11.14 54.43 -53.02
C SER A 195 10.40 53.22 -53.59
N ASN A 196 10.54 52.96 -54.89
CA ASN A 196 10.01 51.75 -55.53
C ASN A 196 10.65 50.46 -54.96
N ARG A 197 11.95 50.48 -54.64
CA ARG A 197 12.63 49.37 -53.98
C ARG A 197 12.19 49.17 -52.51
N ARG A 198 11.73 50.22 -51.83
CA ARG A 198 11.10 50.15 -50.50
C ARG A 198 9.67 49.62 -50.60
N LEU A 199 8.87 50.04 -51.59
CA LEU A 199 7.54 49.51 -51.86
C LEU A 199 7.57 48.01 -52.15
N ALA A 200 8.41 47.55 -53.08
CA ALA A 200 8.53 46.12 -53.40
C ALA A 200 8.94 45.25 -52.18
N LYS A 201 9.74 45.80 -51.25
CA LYS A 201 10.06 45.13 -49.97
C LYS A 201 8.85 45.08 -49.03
N LEU A 202 8.03 46.15 -48.98
CA LEU A 202 6.82 46.19 -48.16
C LEU A 202 5.73 45.27 -48.73
N GLU A 203 5.60 45.16 -50.05
CA GLU A 203 4.69 44.22 -50.73
C GLU A 203 5.09 42.76 -50.47
N ALA A 204 6.39 42.45 -50.56
CA ALA A 204 6.94 41.14 -50.19
C ALA A 204 6.73 40.83 -48.68
N SER A 205 6.90 41.82 -47.82
CA SER A 205 6.64 41.68 -46.37
C SER A 205 5.15 41.47 -46.08
N HIS A 206 4.27 42.22 -46.75
CA HIS A 206 2.82 42.12 -46.57
C HIS A 206 2.28 40.77 -47.08
N THR A 207 2.72 40.32 -48.26
CA THR A 207 2.34 39.00 -48.78
C THR A 207 2.84 37.85 -47.88
N SER A 208 4.06 37.97 -47.34
CA SER A 208 4.55 37.03 -46.32
C SER A 208 3.69 37.04 -45.04
N ALA A 209 3.32 38.23 -44.55
CA ALA A 209 2.50 38.38 -43.34
C ALA A 209 1.05 37.88 -43.53
N VAL A 210 0.48 38.02 -44.72
CA VAL A 210 -0.84 37.45 -45.07
C VAL A 210 -0.79 35.93 -45.09
N LEU A 211 0.24 35.33 -45.69
CA LEU A 211 0.43 33.87 -45.67
C LEU A 211 0.67 33.35 -44.24
N GLU A 212 1.47 34.04 -43.44
CA GLU A 212 1.67 33.71 -42.03
C GLU A 212 0.35 33.76 -41.26
N LYS A 213 -0.42 34.86 -41.40
CA LYS A 213 -1.77 35.00 -40.83
C LYS A 213 -2.68 33.83 -41.22
N GLU A 214 -2.75 33.46 -42.50
CA GLU A 214 -3.56 32.32 -42.95
C GLU A 214 -3.12 30.99 -42.31
N THR A 215 -1.81 30.76 -42.12
CA THR A 215 -1.33 29.55 -41.43
C THR A 215 -1.64 29.57 -39.93
N LEU A 216 -1.65 30.74 -39.30
CA LEU A 216 -2.05 30.91 -37.90
C LEU A 216 -3.55 30.75 -37.72
N GLU A 217 -4.39 31.25 -38.63
CA GLU A 217 -5.84 31.04 -38.62
C GLU A 217 -6.20 29.55 -38.81
N LYS A 218 -5.50 28.83 -39.69
CA LYS A 218 -5.63 27.37 -39.85
C LYS A 218 -5.24 26.61 -38.58
N ARG A 219 -4.06 26.91 -38.00
CA ARG A 219 -3.61 26.33 -36.72
C ARG A 219 -4.54 26.65 -35.54
N PHE A 220 -5.14 27.85 -35.53
CA PHE A 220 -6.12 28.22 -34.51
C PHE A 220 -7.39 27.38 -34.67
N ALA A 221 -7.94 27.23 -35.88
CA ALA A 221 -9.08 26.37 -36.13
C ALA A 221 -8.81 24.89 -35.80
N GLU A 222 -7.62 24.38 -36.11
CA GLU A 222 -7.15 23.05 -35.70
C GLU A 222 -7.14 22.93 -34.17
N SER A 223 -6.48 23.88 -33.47
CA SER A 223 -6.42 23.91 -31.99
C SER A 223 -7.80 24.04 -31.33
N ASP A 224 -8.72 24.79 -31.93
CA ASP A 224 -10.09 24.98 -31.45
C ASP A 224 -10.92 23.69 -31.64
N SER A 225 -10.66 22.95 -32.74
CA SER A 225 -11.28 21.63 -32.99
C SER A 225 -10.77 20.55 -32.03
N GLU A 226 -9.47 20.50 -31.78
CA GLU A 226 -8.85 19.60 -30.81
C GLU A 226 -9.30 19.94 -29.38
N THR A 227 -9.42 21.24 -29.05
CA THR A 227 -9.96 21.69 -27.76
C THR A 227 -11.42 21.24 -27.55
N ARG A 228 -12.22 21.14 -28.61
CA ARG A 228 -13.58 20.56 -28.55
C ARG A 228 -13.52 19.04 -28.37
N ARG A 229 -12.71 18.35 -29.18
CA ARG A 229 -12.51 16.89 -29.11
C ARG A 229 -12.08 16.45 -27.69
N VAL A 230 -11.08 17.12 -27.12
CA VAL A 230 -10.56 16.85 -25.78
C VAL A 230 -11.59 17.18 -24.69
N LYS A 231 -12.45 18.20 -24.86
CA LYS A 231 -13.55 18.48 -23.92
C LYS A 231 -14.64 17.41 -23.95
N GLU A 232 -14.98 16.91 -25.14
CA GLU A 232 -15.95 15.83 -25.32
C GLU A 232 -15.41 14.51 -24.74
N GLU A 233 -14.16 14.15 -25.06
CA GLU A 233 -13.44 13.01 -24.48
C GLU A 233 -13.37 13.10 -22.92
N ASN A 234 -13.06 14.29 -22.37
CA ASN A 234 -13.09 14.51 -20.92
C ASN A 234 -14.48 14.42 -20.29
N ASN A 235 -15.57 14.67 -21.04
CA ASN A 235 -16.92 14.53 -20.52
C ASN A 235 -17.36 13.06 -20.54
N ASN A 236 -17.10 12.36 -21.64
CA ASN A 236 -17.35 10.92 -21.77
C ASN A 236 -16.61 10.14 -20.67
N LEU A 237 -15.32 10.44 -20.44
CA LEU A 237 -14.53 9.81 -19.36
C LEU A 237 -15.08 10.11 -17.95
N LYS A 238 -15.70 11.27 -17.71
CA LYS A 238 -16.38 11.56 -16.43
C LYS A 238 -17.67 10.78 -16.28
N GLU A 239 -18.45 10.63 -17.35
CA GLU A 239 -19.68 9.83 -17.33
C GLU A 239 -19.37 8.33 -17.14
N GLU A 240 -18.32 7.82 -17.78
CA GLU A 240 -17.77 6.49 -17.54
C GLU A 240 -17.28 6.33 -16.09
N LEU A 241 -16.51 7.29 -15.55
CA LEU A 241 -16.07 7.28 -14.16
C LEU A 241 -17.25 7.20 -13.20
N VAL A 242 -18.24 8.09 -13.33
CA VAL A 242 -19.43 8.13 -12.47
C VAL A 242 -20.29 6.87 -12.61
N SER A 243 -20.34 6.26 -13.80
CA SER A 243 -20.98 4.96 -14.02
C SER A 243 -20.23 3.82 -13.30
N CYS A 244 -18.89 3.85 -13.36
CA CYS A 244 -18.02 2.89 -12.70
C CYS A 244 -18.09 3.00 -11.18
N GLU A 245 -18.04 4.23 -10.63
CA GLU A 245 -18.24 4.54 -9.21
C GLU A 245 -19.59 4.01 -8.70
N LYS A 246 -20.70 4.26 -9.42
CA LYS A 246 -22.02 3.70 -9.09
C LYS A 246 -22.02 2.17 -9.13
N SER A 247 -21.33 1.56 -10.09
CA SER A 247 -21.18 0.11 -10.16
C SER A 247 -20.40 -0.46 -8.97
N PHE A 248 -19.34 0.23 -8.52
CA PHE A 248 -18.58 -0.17 -7.34
C PHE A 248 -19.35 0.06 -6.04
N ALA A 249 -20.07 1.18 -5.90
CA ALA A 249 -20.93 1.45 -4.74
C ALA A 249 -22.01 0.36 -4.57
N GLY A 250 -22.74 0.02 -5.63
CA GLY A 250 -23.75 -1.06 -5.57
C GLY A 250 -23.16 -2.46 -5.32
N LYS A 251 -21.91 -2.71 -5.73
CA LYS A 251 -21.18 -3.94 -5.36
C LYS A 251 -20.77 -3.93 -3.88
N ALA A 252 -20.29 -2.79 -3.37
CA ALA A 252 -19.91 -2.62 -1.96
C ALA A 252 -21.11 -2.77 -1.03
N GLU A 253 -22.23 -2.11 -1.34
CA GLU A 253 -23.51 -2.25 -0.63
C GLU A 253 -23.97 -3.73 -0.61
N LYS A 254 -23.88 -4.43 -1.75
CA LYS A 254 -24.20 -5.86 -1.80
C LYS A 254 -23.28 -6.68 -0.88
N TYR A 255 -21.96 -6.48 -0.96
CA TYR A 255 -21.02 -7.23 -0.13
C TYR A 255 -21.18 -6.91 1.36
N GLU A 256 -21.54 -5.68 1.74
CA GLU A 256 -21.86 -5.32 3.12
C GLU A 256 -23.12 -6.05 3.61
N ASN A 257 -24.18 -6.11 2.80
CA ASN A 257 -25.37 -6.92 3.08
C ASN A 257 -25.06 -8.42 3.20
N ASP A 258 -24.26 -8.98 2.28
CA ASP A 258 -23.83 -10.39 2.31
C ASP A 258 -23.02 -10.69 3.59
N ILE A 259 -22.10 -9.79 3.98
CA ILE A 259 -21.35 -9.88 5.25
C ILE A 259 -22.29 -9.85 6.46
N ASP A 260 -23.32 -9.00 6.46
CA ASP A 260 -24.24 -8.87 7.58
C ASP A 260 -25.20 -10.06 7.71
N VAL A 261 -25.59 -10.68 6.60
CA VAL A 261 -26.27 -11.99 6.59
C VAL A 261 -25.35 -13.08 7.16
N LEU A 262 -24.08 -13.14 6.75
CA LEU A 262 -23.10 -14.09 7.29
C LEU A 262 -22.81 -13.89 8.78
N ARG A 263 -22.78 -12.63 9.27
CA ARG A 263 -22.67 -12.31 10.71
C ARG A 263 -23.86 -12.87 11.50
N ARG A 264 -25.10 -12.71 10.99
CA ARG A 264 -26.32 -13.24 11.63
C ARG A 264 -26.32 -14.77 11.67
N ILE A 265 -25.99 -15.43 10.56
CA ILE A 265 -25.87 -16.90 10.47
C ILE A 265 -24.81 -17.43 11.45
N ASN A 266 -23.64 -16.79 11.53
CA ASN A 266 -22.60 -17.20 12.48
C ASN A 266 -23.03 -17.02 13.94
N ALA A 267 -23.74 -15.93 14.27
CA ALA A 267 -24.28 -15.71 15.62
C ALA A 267 -25.35 -16.76 15.99
N GLU A 268 -26.21 -17.17 15.06
CA GLU A 268 -27.17 -18.26 15.23
C GLU A 268 -26.47 -19.61 15.42
N LYS A 269 -25.51 -19.94 14.56
CA LYS A 269 -24.76 -21.21 14.64
C LYS A 269 -23.94 -21.31 15.93
N LYS A 270 -23.40 -20.19 16.44
CA LYS A 270 -22.74 -20.14 17.76
C LYS A 270 -23.69 -20.51 18.89
N ARG A 271 -24.93 -19.96 18.90
CA ARG A 271 -25.98 -20.33 19.87
C ARG A 271 -26.42 -21.79 19.74
N GLU A 272 -26.50 -22.32 18.53
CA GLU A 272 -26.82 -23.74 18.28
C GLU A 272 -25.75 -24.67 18.87
N ILE A 273 -24.47 -24.30 18.76
CA ILE A 273 -23.34 -25.01 19.39
C ILE A 273 -23.39 -24.88 20.92
N GLU A 274 -23.61 -23.68 21.46
CA GLU A 274 -23.72 -23.44 22.90
C GLU A 274 -24.86 -24.24 23.54
N ASN A 275 -26.02 -24.31 22.88
CA ASN A 275 -27.16 -25.13 23.32
C ASN A 275 -26.83 -26.63 23.29
N ARG A 276 -26.20 -27.14 22.21
CA ARG A 276 -25.81 -28.55 22.12
C ARG A 276 -24.77 -28.95 23.16
N ALA A 277 -23.82 -28.07 23.48
CA ALA A 277 -22.83 -28.34 24.52
C ALA A 277 -23.48 -28.48 25.90
N ALA A 278 -24.46 -27.65 26.23
CA ALA A 278 -25.23 -27.76 27.47
C ALA A 278 -26.11 -29.02 27.52
N GLU A 279 -26.69 -29.43 26.39
CA GLU A 279 -27.41 -30.71 26.27
C GLU A 279 -26.45 -31.91 26.47
N GLU A 280 -25.27 -31.88 25.85
CA GLU A 280 -24.27 -32.94 25.99
C GLU A 280 -23.77 -33.06 27.44
N GLU A 281 -23.52 -31.94 28.13
CA GLU A 281 -23.16 -31.96 29.56
C GLU A 281 -24.29 -32.57 30.43
N SER A 282 -25.54 -32.21 30.14
CA SER A 282 -26.72 -32.77 30.82
C SER A 282 -26.84 -34.29 30.61
N LEU A 283 -26.62 -34.78 29.39
CA LEU A 283 -26.59 -36.20 29.07
C LEU A 283 -25.39 -36.91 29.72
N ARG A 284 -24.19 -36.31 29.70
CA ARG A 284 -22.99 -36.80 30.41
C ARG A 284 -23.19 -36.83 31.93
N LYS A 285 -24.04 -35.98 32.51
CA LYS A 285 -24.43 -36.04 33.94
C LYS A 285 -25.36 -37.22 34.19
N LYS A 286 -26.45 -37.35 33.42
CA LYS A 286 -27.40 -38.48 33.52
C LYS A 286 -26.73 -39.84 33.33
N MET A 287 -25.77 -39.96 32.40
CA MET A 287 -24.99 -41.20 32.21
C MET A 287 -24.13 -41.56 33.42
N ARG A 288 -23.56 -40.57 34.14
CA ARG A 288 -22.84 -40.83 35.40
C ARG A 288 -23.79 -41.28 36.51
N GLU A 289 -24.94 -40.62 36.63
CA GLU A 289 -25.98 -40.98 37.61
C GLU A 289 -26.52 -42.40 37.37
N LEU A 290 -26.80 -42.77 36.11
CA LEU A 290 -27.23 -44.12 35.73
C LEU A 290 -26.16 -45.19 35.97
N ASN A 291 -24.88 -44.88 35.75
CA ASN A 291 -23.79 -45.82 36.01
C ASN A 291 -23.64 -46.11 37.51
N VAL A 292 -23.80 -45.12 38.39
CA VAL A 292 -23.80 -45.33 39.85
C VAL A 292 -24.99 -46.21 40.25
N VAL A 293 -26.20 -45.91 39.77
CA VAL A 293 -27.40 -46.73 40.05
C VAL A 293 -27.24 -48.17 39.53
N LYS A 294 -26.56 -48.37 38.40
CA LYS A 294 -26.21 -49.70 37.89
C LYS A 294 -25.26 -50.44 38.84
N GLU A 295 -24.20 -49.78 39.31
CA GLU A 295 -23.22 -50.36 40.24
C GLU A 295 -23.86 -50.71 41.60
N ASP A 296 -24.72 -49.84 42.13
CA ASP A 296 -25.51 -50.12 43.35
C ASP A 296 -26.41 -51.35 43.19
N LEU A 297 -27.11 -51.48 42.04
CA LEU A 297 -27.97 -52.63 41.74
C LEU A 297 -27.17 -53.93 41.52
N GLU A 298 -26.02 -53.88 40.86
CA GLU A 298 -25.14 -55.05 40.68
C GLU A 298 -24.59 -55.52 42.05
N ASN A 299 -24.22 -54.59 42.93
CA ASN A 299 -23.82 -54.89 44.30
C ASN A 299 -24.97 -55.48 45.14
N GLU A 300 -26.20 -54.99 45.02
CA GLU A 300 -27.33 -55.51 45.78
C GLU A 300 -27.81 -56.88 45.27
N VAL A 301 -27.70 -57.14 43.96
CA VAL A 301 -27.91 -58.47 43.37
C VAL A 301 -26.87 -59.47 43.88
N ALA A 302 -25.60 -59.06 44.02
CA ALA A 302 -24.55 -59.91 44.60
C ALA A 302 -24.87 -60.28 46.07
N LYS A 303 -25.17 -59.30 46.93
CA LYS A 303 -25.58 -59.55 48.34
C LYS A 303 -26.80 -60.46 48.43
N SER A 304 -27.81 -60.23 47.58
CA SER A 304 -29.04 -61.02 47.53
C SER A 304 -28.77 -62.47 47.12
N ARG A 305 -27.80 -62.68 46.22
CA ARG A 305 -27.34 -64.02 45.81
C ARG A 305 -26.63 -64.73 46.96
N ASP A 306 -25.67 -64.09 47.62
CA ASP A 306 -24.92 -64.67 48.75
C ASP A 306 -25.87 -65.05 49.90
N ALA A 307 -26.86 -64.20 50.19
CA ALA A 307 -27.92 -64.48 51.15
C ALA A 307 -28.78 -65.68 50.74
N PHE A 308 -29.13 -65.82 49.45
CA PHE A 308 -29.88 -66.97 48.93
C PHE A 308 -29.07 -68.28 49.00
N GLU A 309 -27.79 -68.26 48.63
CA GLU A 309 -26.91 -69.44 48.70
C GLU A 309 -26.69 -69.87 50.17
N SER A 310 -26.57 -68.92 51.10
CA SER A 310 -26.55 -69.17 52.56
C SER A 310 -27.88 -69.76 53.08
N LEU A 311 -29.03 -69.20 52.69
CA LEU A 311 -30.34 -69.73 53.07
C LEU A 311 -30.56 -71.16 52.54
N LYS A 312 -30.10 -71.45 51.31
CA LYS A 312 -30.13 -72.80 50.73
C LYS A 312 -29.28 -73.79 51.52
N ALA A 313 -28.04 -73.44 51.86
CA ALA A 313 -27.18 -74.31 52.67
C ALA A 313 -27.77 -74.59 54.06
N ASN A 314 -28.44 -73.59 54.67
CA ASN A 314 -29.17 -73.76 55.92
C ASN A 314 -30.39 -74.70 55.75
N LEU A 315 -31.17 -74.56 54.66
CA LEU A 315 -32.27 -75.47 54.34
C LEU A 315 -31.78 -76.92 54.21
N ASP A 316 -30.75 -77.17 53.39
CA ASP A 316 -30.16 -78.51 53.20
C ASP A 316 -29.64 -79.10 54.52
N SER A 317 -29.03 -78.27 55.38
CA SER A 317 -28.64 -78.67 56.75
C SER A 317 -29.84 -79.08 57.62
N THR A 318 -30.95 -78.33 57.57
CA THR A 318 -32.16 -78.68 58.35
C THR A 318 -32.87 -79.92 57.84
N LEU A 319 -32.94 -80.13 56.52
CA LEU A 319 -33.49 -81.34 55.92
C LEU A 319 -32.69 -82.59 56.31
N SER A 320 -31.34 -82.49 56.32
CA SER A 320 -30.46 -83.56 56.80
C SER A 320 -30.69 -83.89 58.29
N LYS A 321 -30.80 -82.85 59.15
CA LYS A 321 -31.14 -83.02 60.58
C LYS A 321 -32.51 -83.66 60.78
N LEU A 322 -33.51 -83.31 59.97
CA LEU A 322 -34.85 -83.89 60.01
C LEU A 322 -34.86 -85.38 59.60
N ALA A 323 -34.13 -85.74 58.54
CA ALA A 323 -33.99 -87.14 58.13
C ALA A 323 -33.32 -88.00 59.21
N ALA A 324 -32.27 -87.48 59.86
CA ALA A 324 -31.62 -88.14 61.00
C ALA A 324 -32.56 -88.27 62.22
N ALA A 325 -33.38 -87.25 62.50
CA ALA A 325 -34.38 -87.29 63.58
C ALA A 325 -35.47 -88.35 63.31
N ASN A 326 -36.02 -88.41 62.10
CA ASN A 326 -37.02 -89.41 61.72
C ASN A 326 -36.45 -90.85 61.81
N THR A 327 -35.19 -91.04 61.41
CA THR A 327 -34.48 -92.33 61.55
C THR A 327 -34.33 -92.73 63.02
N ASN A 328 -34.02 -91.77 63.90
CA ASN A 328 -33.94 -91.98 65.35
C ASN A 328 -35.31 -92.31 65.98
N ILE A 329 -36.38 -91.68 65.52
CA ILE A 329 -37.76 -91.97 65.93
C ILE A 329 -38.15 -93.41 65.55
N SER A 330 -37.98 -93.81 64.29
CA SER A 330 -38.28 -95.18 63.84
C SER A 330 -37.47 -96.25 64.59
N GLY A 331 -36.20 -95.96 64.90
CA GLY A 331 -35.37 -96.80 65.76
C GLY A 331 -35.89 -96.93 67.21
N LYS A 332 -36.44 -95.84 67.77
CA LYS A 332 -37.08 -95.83 69.10
C LYS A 332 -38.41 -96.57 69.11
N GLU A 333 -39.26 -96.39 68.09
CA GLU A 333 -40.53 -97.12 67.91
C GLU A 333 -40.27 -98.63 67.83
N SER A 334 -39.33 -99.04 66.98
CA SER A 334 -38.83 -100.42 66.88
C SER A 334 -38.24 -100.94 68.21
N GLY A 335 -37.76 -100.05 69.08
CA GLY A 335 -37.32 -100.37 70.45
C GLY A 335 -38.49 -100.54 71.42
N ILE A 336 -39.52 -99.70 71.33
CA ILE A 336 -40.75 -99.75 72.14
C ILE A 336 -41.52 -101.04 71.82
N GLU A 337 -41.70 -101.39 70.54
CA GLU A 337 -42.32 -102.65 70.14
C GLU A 337 -41.62 -103.87 70.76
N ARG A 338 -40.29 -103.94 70.69
CA ARG A 338 -39.51 -105.04 71.28
C ARG A 338 -39.67 -105.11 72.81
N ARG A 339 -39.80 -103.96 73.49
CA ARG A 339 -40.11 -103.91 74.94
C ARG A 339 -41.54 -104.39 75.22
N ASN A 340 -42.54 -103.97 74.44
CA ASN A 340 -43.93 -104.37 74.61
C ASN A 340 -44.09 -105.89 74.43
N ARG A 341 -43.51 -106.47 73.37
CA ARG A 341 -43.49 -107.92 73.14
C ARG A 341 -42.85 -108.69 74.32
N LYS A 342 -41.78 -108.14 74.94
CA LYS A 342 -41.15 -108.71 76.15
C LYS A 342 -42.03 -108.55 77.40
N ILE A 343 -42.72 -107.43 77.57
CA ILE A 343 -43.67 -107.19 78.66
C ILE A 343 -44.82 -108.20 78.59
N ASP A 344 -45.37 -108.47 77.41
CA ASP A 344 -46.48 -109.42 77.26
C ASP A 344 -46.06 -110.89 77.43
N ALA A 345 -44.82 -111.23 77.04
CA ALA A 345 -44.22 -112.51 77.41
C ALA A 345 -44.12 -112.67 78.94
N LEU A 346 -43.56 -111.67 79.64
CA LEU A 346 -43.44 -111.68 81.11
C LEU A 346 -44.80 -111.70 81.83
N LYS A 347 -45.83 -111.01 81.30
CA LYS A 347 -47.21 -111.11 81.83
C LYS A 347 -47.75 -112.54 81.74
N ASN A 348 -47.48 -113.25 80.65
CA ASN A 348 -47.96 -114.62 80.46
C ASN A 348 -47.16 -115.65 81.26
N GLU A 349 -45.87 -115.42 81.48
CA GLU A 349 -45.05 -116.16 82.44
C GLU A 349 -45.56 -115.97 83.87
N LEU A 350 -45.80 -114.72 84.29
CA LEU A 350 -46.36 -114.40 85.61
C LEU A 350 -47.71 -115.09 85.85
N LYS A 351 -48.61 -115.12 84.85
CA LYS A 351 -49.87 -115.87 84.92
C LYS A 351 -49.65 -117.36 85.17
N ARG A 352 -48.69 -118.00 84.48
CA ARG A 352 -48.34 -119.42 84.69
C ARG A 352 -47.81 -119.66 86.09
N VAL A 353 -46.80 -118.89 86.52
CA VAL A 353 -46.20 -119.00 87.86
C VAL A 353 -47.25 -118.78 88.96
N THR A 354 -48.17 -117.84 88.78
CA THR A 354 -49.29 -117.61 89.73
C THR A 354 -50.26 -118.80 89.79
N ALA A 355 -50.61 -119.38 88.64
CA ALA A 355 -51.46 -120.56 88.57
C ALA A 355 -50.78 -121.80 89.19
N ASP A 356 -49.49 -122.01 88.96
CA ASP A 356 -48.74 -123.13 89.52
C ASP A 356 -48.49 -122.97 91.02
N ARG A 357 -48.24 -121.73 91.51
CA ARG A 357 -48.24 -121.43 92.95
C ARG A 357 -49.60 -121.72 93.60
N SER A 358 -50.71 -121.47 92.91
CA SER A 358 -52.05 -121.82 93.40
C SER A 358 -52.24 -123.34 93.50
N LYS A 359 -51.78 -124.12 92.50
CA LYS A 359 -51.77 -125.60 92.56
C LYS A 359 -50.91 -126.11 93.73
N GLN A 360 -49.71 -125.57 93.89
CA GLN A 360 -48.80 -125.92 94.99
C GLN A 360 -49.41 -125.60 96.36
N SER A 361 -50.05 -124.44 96.51
CA SER A 361 -50.75 -124.06 97.74
C SER A 361 -51.88 -125.04 98.10
N LYS A 362 -52.68 -125.47 97.10
CA LYS A 362 -53.73 -126.49 97.31
C LYS A 362 -53.16 -127.86 97.67
N ARG A 363 -52.01 -128.24 97.10
CA ARG A 363 -51.30 -129.48 97.46
C ARG A 363 -50.72 -129.41 98.87
N ALA A 364 -50.17 -128.27 99.27
CA ALA A 364 -49.65 -128.05 100.62
C ALA A 364 -50.76 -128.10 101.69
N ALA A 365 -51.95 -127.54 101.40
CA ALA A 365 -53.12 -127.67 102.26
C ALA A 365 -53.52 -129.14 102.44
N LYS A 366 -53.71 -129.89 101.34
CA LYS A 366 -54.00 -131.34 101.39
C LYS A 366 -52.97 -132.13 102.20
N LEU A 367 -51.68 -131.88 101.99
CA LEU A 367 -50.61 -132.55 102.73
C LEU A 367 -50.64 -132.19 104.24
N ALA A 368 -51.08 -130.98 104.61
CA ALA A 368 -51.28 -130.61 106.00
C ALA A 368 -52.50 -131.31 106.62
N ASP A 369 -53.60 -131.44 105.87
CA ASP A 369 -54.79 -132.20 106.29
C ASP A 369 -54.46 -133.70 106.47
N GLU A 370 -53.74 -134.29 105.50
CA GLU A 370 -53.25 -135.68 105.53
C GLU A 370 -52.31 -135.92 106.73
N VAL A 371 -51.37 -135.00 107.00
CA VAL A 371 -50.48 -135.06 108.18
C VAL A 371 -51.24 -134.89 109.50
N ASN A 372 -52.29 -134.06 109.54
CA ASN A 372 -53.10 -133.92 110.76
C ASN A 372 -53.96 -135.16 111.01
N SER A 373 -54.55 -135.76 109.97
CA SER A 373 -55.25 -137.04 110.07
C SER A 373 -54.33 -138.15 110.61
N ALA A 374 -53.12 -138.25 110.07
CA ALA A 374 -52.13 -139.23 110.53
C ALA A 374 -51.68 -138.99 111.99
N LYS A 375 -51.64 -137.74 112.46
CA LYS A 375 -51.36 -137.43 113.87
C LYS A 375 -52.47 -137.87 114.81
N GLU A 376 -53.74 -137.65 114.45
CA GLU A 376 -54.87 -138.13 115.27
C GLU A 376 -54.97 -139.66 115.26
N GLU A 377 -54.65 -140.31 114.13
CA GLU A 377 -54.51 -141.77 114.05
C GLU A 377 -53.37 -142.28 114.95
N ILE A 378 -52.20 -141.62 114.94
CA ILE A 378 -51.09 -141.94 115.85
C ILE A 378 -51.54 -141.81 117.32
N LYS A 379 -52.22 -140.73 117.72
CA LYS A 379 -52.73 -140.59 119.10
C LYS A 379 -53.72 -141.71 119.48
N LEU A 380 -54.58 -142.12 118.56
CA LEU A 380 -55.53 -143.22 118.79
C LEU A 380 -54.81 -144.57 118.92
N LEU A 381 -53.70 -144.76 118.23
CA LEU A 381 -52.83 -145.93 118.37
C LEU A 381 -52.00 -145.86 119.66
N GLU A 382 -51.51 -144.68 120.07
CA GLU A 382 -50.83 -144.46 121.36
C GLU A 382 -51.78 -144.73 122.54
N LEU A 383 -53.02 -144.25 122.50
CA LEU A 383 -54.03 -144.54 123.52
C LEU A 383 -54.36 -146.04 123.60
N LYS A 384 -54.54 -146.70 122.46
CA LYS A 384 -54.76 -148.16 122.41
C LYS A 384 -53.54 -148.95 122.90
N LEU A 385 -52.32 -148.45 122.66
CA LEU A 385 -51.10 -149.08 123.16
C LEU A 385 -51.05 -148.99 124.69
N VAL A 386 -51.41 -147.84 125.28
CA VAL A 386 -51.53 -147.69 126.74
C VAL A 386 -52.65 -148.55 127.32
N GLU A 387 -53.80 -148.64 126.65
CA GLU A 387 -54.93 -149.50 127.03
C GLU A 387 -54.51 -150.98 127.06
N VAL A 388 -53.92 -151.49 125.97
CA VAL A 388 -53.43 -152.88 125.88
C VAL A 388 -52.25 -153.13 126.81
N SER A 389 -51.35 -152.16 127.05
CA SER A 389 -50.31 -152.29 128.07
C SER A 389 -50.89 -152.42 129.48
N GLY A 390 -51.94 -151.66 129.81
CA GLY A 390 -52.65 -151.80 131.09
C GLY A 390 -53.42 -153.12 131.23
N GLU A 391 -54.00 -153.63 130.13
CA GLU A 391 -54.56 -154.99 130.09
C GLU A 391 -53.48 -156.06 130.34
N VAL A 392 -52.29 -155.90 129.76
CA VAL A 392 -51.16 -156.81 130.00
C VAL A 392 -50.65 -156.72 131.43
N GLU A 393 -50.44 -155.52 132.00
CA GLU A 393 -50.02 -155.35 133.40
C GLU A 393 -51.05 -155.97 134.38
N ALA A 394 -52.35 -155.86 134.08
CA ALA A 394 -53.41 -156.49 134.86
C ALA A 394 -53.38 -158.03 134.74
N LEU A 395 -53.18 -158.57 133.54
CA LEU A 395 -53.07 -160.02 133.30
C LEU A 395 -51.78 -160.61 133.90
N GLU A 396 -50.66 -159.89 133.87
CA GLU A 396 -49.41 -160.28 134.55
C GLU A 396 -49.60 -160.29 136.08
N SER A 397 -50.36 -159.34 136.63
CA SER A 397 -50.73 -159.31 138.04
C SER A 397 -51.66 -160.50 138.41
N GLU A 398 -52.64 -160.83 137.57
CA GLU A 398 -53.51 -162.00 137.75
C GLU A 398 -52.70 -163.30 137.64
N GLU A 399 -51.72 -163.38 136.73
CA GLU A 399 -50.81 -164.53 136.65
C GLU A 399 -49.93 -164.66 137.90
N GLU A 400 -49.45 -163.55 138.48
CA GLU A 400 -48.72 -163.57 139.75
C GLU A 400 -49.62 -164.00 140.92
N GLU A 401 -50.89 -163.58 140.99
CA GLU A 401 -51.83 -164.11 141.98
C GLU A 401 -52.06 -165.62 141.80
N TYR A 402 -52.28 -166.11 140.57
CA TYR A 402 -52.42 -167.54 140.31
C TYR A 402 -51.13 -168.32 140.64
N ARG A 403 -49.94 -167.80 140.35
CA ARG A 403 -48.66 -168.41 140.77
C ARG A 403 -48.57 -168.51 142.29
N ASN A 404 -48.89 -167.43 143.01
CA ASN A 404 -48.91 -167.41 144.47
C ASN A 404 -49.95 -168.40 145.08
N ILE A 405 -51.10 -168.59 144.42
CA ILE A 405 -52.09 -169.60 144.80
C ILE A 405 -51.56 -171.01 144.53
N ILE A 406 -50.93 -171.25 143.37
CA ILE A 406 -50.33 -172.54 143.02
C ILE A 406 -49.21 -172.93 143.99
N ASP A 407 -48.36 -172.00 144.39
CA ASP A 407 -47.27 -172.28 145.34
C ASP A 407 -47.78 -172.48 146.78
N LYS A 408 -48.83 -171.77 147.22
CA LYS A 408 -49.56 -172.11 148.46
C LYS A 408 -50.14 -173.53 148.40
N LEU A 409 -50.85 -173.88 147.33
CA LEU A 409 -51.42 -175.22 147.14
C LEU A 409 -50.35 -176.31 147.06
N ARG A 410 -49.17 -176.04 146.49
CA ARG A 410 -48.01 -176.93 146.52
C ARG A 410 -47.46 -177.10 147.93
N GLN A 411 -47.40 -176.03 148.73
CA GLN A 411 -46.94 -176.08 150.11
C GLN A 411 -47.93 -176.82 151.03
N GLU A 412 -49.23 -176.54 150.90
CA GLU A 412 -50.31 -177.29 151.57
C GLU A 412 -50.25 -178.77 151.18
N LYS A 413 -50.14 -179.10 149.89
CA LYS A 413 -49.98 -180.47 149.42
C LYS A 413 -48.74 -181.13 150.02
N SER A 414 -47.58 -180.47 150.01
CA SER A 414 -46.35 -181.02 150.59
C SER A 414 -46.45 -181.22 152.10
N THR A 415 -47.25 -180.41 152.80
CA THR A 415 -47.50 -180.55 154.23
C THR A 415 -48.41 -181.76 154.48
N LEU A 416 -49.52 -181.87 153.72
CA LEU A 416 -50.44 -183.01 153.74
C LEU A 416 -49.77 -184.33 153.33
N GLU A 417 -48.83 -184.31 152.38
CA GLU A 417 -48.01 -185.48 152.01
C GLU A 417 -47.05 -185.88 153.14
N GLY A 418 -46.53 -184.91 153.90
CA GLY A 418 -45.76 -185.15 155.11
C GLY A 418 -46.60 -185.73 156.26
N ASP A 419 -47.79 -185.17 156.50
CA ASP A 419 -48.75 -185.67 157.50
C ASP A 419 -49.29 -187.07 157.15
N LEU A 420 -49.49 -187.33 155.85
CA LEU A 420 -49.86 -188.66 155.34
C LEU A 420 -48.74 -189.69 155.56
N GLU A 421 -47.48 -189.31 155.33
CA GLU A 421 -46.33 -190.20 155.57
C GLU A 421 -46.05 -190.41 157.07
N SER A 422 -46.27 -189.38 157.89
CA SER A 422 -46.28 -189.45 159.35
C SER A 422 -47.35 -190.43 159.86
N THR A 423 -48.60 -190.27 159.42
CA THR A 423 -49.70 -191.15 159.82
C THR A 423 -49.58 -192.58 159.29
N LYS A 424 -48.99 -192.79 158.10
CA LYS A 424 -48.58 -194.14 157.64
C LYS A 424 -47.59 -194.80 158.60
N LYS A 425 -46.51 -194.11 159.01
CA LYS A 425 -45.53 -194.69 159.93
C LYS A 425 -46.16 -195.08 161.28
N VAL A 426 -47.01 -194.22 161.83
CA VAL A 426 -47.79 -194.54 163.03
C VAL A 426 -48.71 -195.75 162.80
N LEU A 427 -49.35 -195.86 161.63
CA LEU A 427 -50.20 -197.00 161.27
C LEU A 427 -49.39 -198.31 161.10
N ASP A 428 -48.18 -198.24 160.55
CA ASP A 428 -47.29 -199.39 160.37
C ASP A 428 -46.69 -199.85 161.71
N GLU A 429 -46.30 -198.91 162.60
CA GLU A 429 -45.89 -199.19 163.98
C GLU A 429 -47.02 -199.87 164.78
N ILE A 430 -48.27 -199.39 164.61
CA ILE A 430 -49.47 -200.03 165.18
C ILE A 430 -49.68 -201.44 164.58
N HIS A 431 -49.51 -201.62 163.27
CA HIS A 431 -49.61 -202.94 162.64
C HIS A 431 -48.60 -203.95 163.20
N VAL A 432 -47.34 -203.53 163.38
CA VAL A 432 -46.30 -204.38 164.00
C VAL A 432 -46.71 -204.77 165.44
N ALA A 433 -47.20 -203.82 166.24
CA ALA A 433 -47.69 -204.10 167.59
C ALA A 433 -48.91 -205.06 167.62
N VAL A 434 -49.82 -204.95 166.65
CA VAL A 434 -50.98 -205.85 166.49
C VAL A 434 -50.56 -207.26 166.06
N ILE A 435 -49.54 -207.40 165.22
CA ILE A 435 -48.98 -208.69 164.81
C ILE A 435 -48.30 -209.38 166.01
N GLU A 436 -47.48 -208.65 166.77
CA GLU A 436 -46.83 -209.19 167.98
C GLU A 436 -47.82 -209.64 169.06
N THR A 437 -48.91 -208.90 169.27
CA THR A 437 -49.91 -209.24 170.28
C THR A 437 -50.76 -210.45 169.86
N ASN A 438 -51.14 -210.57 168.59
CA ASN A 438 -51.79 -211.78 168.07
C ASN A 438 -50.89 -213.03 168.15
N ALA A 439 -49.58 -212.89 167.92
CA ALA A 439 -48.62 -213.99 168.06
C ALA A 439 -48.53 -214.51 169.52
N LYS A 440 -48.76 -213.63 170.52
CA LYS A 440 -48.80 -213.99 171.94
C LYS A 440 -50.12 -214.68 172.33
N ALA A 441 -51.25 -214.32 171.69
CA ALA A 441 -52.57 -214.89 172.01
C ALA A 441 -52.71 -216.39 171.71
N LYS A 442 -52.26 -216.86 170.53
CA LYS A 442 -52.46 -218.27 170.10
C LYS A 442 -51.67 -219.32 170.88
N LYS A 443 -50.72 -218.93 171.74
CA LYS A 443 -49.97 -219.86 172.61
C LYS A 443 -50.72 -220.30 173.89
N LYS A 444 -51.98 -219.89 174.09
CA LYS A 444 -52.66 -219.97 175.40
C LYS A 444 -53.90 -220.86 175.49
N HIS A 445 -54.25 -221.62 174.45
CA HIS A 445 -55.38 -222.58 174.48
C HIS A 445 -54.98 -223.99 173.99
N THR A 446 -54.04 -224.56 174.73
CA THR A 446 -53.92 -226.02 174.97
C THR A 446 -54.05 -226.22 176.47
N THR A 447 -54.76 -227.27 176.93
CA THR A 447 -55.33 -227.44 178.28
C THR A 447 -56.45 -226.43 178.56
N GLU A 448 -57.70 -226.81 178.83
CA GLU A 448 -58.23 -228.10 179.31
C GLU A 448 -58.99 -228.93 178.25
#